data_AF-A0A7Y4RBA5-F1
#
_entry.id   AF-A0A7Y4RBA5-F1
#
_cell.length_a   1.000
_cell.length_b   1.000
_cell.length_c   1.000
_cell.angle_alpha   90.00
_cell.angle_beta   90.00
_cell.angle_gamma   90.00
#
_symmetry.space_group_name_H-M   'P 1'
#
loop_
_entity.id
_entity.type
_entity.pdbx_description
1 polymer ?
#
loop_
_entity_poly.entity_id
_entity_poly.type
_entity_poly.pdbx_seq_one_letter_code
_entity_poly.pdbx_strand_id
1 'polypeptide(L)' 'MFFVWTNVPVLFYGLGVLVVLMVLFTTAARSPRRMCPRCRELNRPGASFCAQCGQPLGR' A
#
# COMPACT_ATOMS: atom_id res chain seq x y z
N MET A 1 -44.60 -8.22 -4.22
CA MET A 1 -43.34 -8.86 -3.78
C MET A 1 -42.23 -8.81 -4.86
N PHE A 2 -42.17 -7.77 -5.71
CA PHE A 2 -41.16 -7.62 -6.79
C PHE A 2 -40.11 -6.52 -6.50
N PHE A 3 -40.29 -5.72 -5.44
CA PHE A 3 -39.53 -4.49 -5.20
C PHE A 3 -38.21 -4.67 -4.44
N VAL A 4 -38.02 -5.82 -3.78
CA VAL A 4 -36.84 -6.08 -2.93
C VAL A 4 -35.67 -6.63 -3.75
N TRP A 5 -35.92 -7.31 -4.86
CA TRP A 5 -34.86 -7.96 -5.66
C TRP A 5 -34.06 -6.98 -6.54
N THR A 6 -34.60 -5.80 -6.85
CA THR A 6 -33.91 -4.77 -7.66
C THR A 6 -32.92 -3.92 -6.87
N ASN A 7 -33.04 -3.87 -5.53
CA ASN A 7 -32.17 -3.06 -4.66
C ASN A 7 -30.96 -3.81 -4.10
N VAL A 8 -31.04 -5.14 -4.01
CA VAL A 8 -29.95 -5.98 -3.48
C VAL A 8 -28.64 -5.84 -4.27
N PRO A 9 -28.62 -5.81 -5.63
CA PRO A 9 -27.39 -5.63 -6.39
C PRO A 9 -26.68 -4.31 -6.11
N VAL A 10 -27.44 -3.22 -5.93
CA VAL A 10 -26.90 -1.87 -5.71
C VAL A 10 -26.12 -1.77 -4.40
N LEU A 11 -26.56 -2.48 -3.36
CA LEU A 11 -25.83 -2.58 -2.09
C LEU A 11 -24.52 -3.35 -2.23
N PHE A 12 -24.49 -4.43 -3.04
CA PHE A 12 -23.26 -5.17 -3.32
C PHE A 12 -22.24 -4.35 -4.13
N TYR A 13 -22.70 -3.60 -5.14
CA TYR A 13 -21.82 -2.68 -5.88
C TYR A 13 -21.35 -1.50 -5.02
N GLY A 14 -22.23 -0.92 -4.19
CA GLY A 14 -21.88 0.18 -3.29
C GLY A 14 -20.85 -0.22 -2.22
N LEU A 15 -21.05 -1.37 -1.56
CA LEU A 15 -20.06 -1.94 -0.64
C LEU A 15 -18.76 -2.30 -1.36
N GLY A 16 -18.84 -2.89 -2.57
CA GLY A 16 -17.67 -3.21 -3.37
C GLY A 16 -16.81 -1.98 -3.72
N VAL A 17 -17.45 -0.90 -4.17
CA VAL A 17 -16.77 0.36 -4.50
C VAL A 17 -16.16 1.00 -3.23
N LEU A 18 -16.88 1.03 -2.11
CA LEU A 18 -16.34 1.55 -0.85
C LEU A 18 -15.13 0.76 -0.33
N VAL A 19 -15.17 -0.57 -0.44
CA VAL A 19 -14.04 -1.45 -0.08
C VAL A 19 -12.85 -1.22 -1.02
N VAL A 20 -13.07 -1.14 -2.33
CA VAL A 20 -12.01 -0.85 -3.31
C VAL A 20 -11.38 0.53 -3.04
N LEU A 21 -12.18 1.56 -2.81
CA LEU A 21 -11.69 2.88 -2.45
C LEU A 21 -10.85 2.82 -1.16
N MET A 22 -11.35 2.17 -0.09
CA MET A 22 -10.62 2.00 1.16
C MET A 22 -9.27 1.28 0.99
N VAL A 23 -9.21 0.24 0.14
CA VAL A 23 -7.97 -0.48 -0.16
C VAL A 23 -6.99 0.42 -0.94
N LEU A 24 -7.46 1.12 -1.96
CA LEU A 24 -6.63 2.04 -2.75
C LEU A 24 -6.00 3.14 -1.88
N PHE A 25 -6.76 3.69 -0.93
CA PHE A 25 -6.24 4.70 0.01
C PHE A 25 -5.20 4.14 0.99
N THR A 26 -5.31 2.88 1.41
CA THR A 26 -4.41 2.30 2.43
C THR A 26 -3.12 1.73 1.86
N THR A 27 -3.11 1.25 0.60
CA THR A 27 -1.90 0.62 0.02
C THR A 27 -0.87 1.60 -0.55
N ALA A 28 -1.22 2.86 -0.76
CA ALA A 28 -0.35 3.84 -1.43
C ALA A 28 0.94 4.21 -0.65
N ALA A 29 0.97 4.03 0.68
CA ALA A 29 2.06 4.54 1.53
C ALA A 29 3.22 3.55 1.75
N ARG A 30 3.18 2.34 1.19
CA ARG A 30 4.19 1.31 1.50
C ARG A 30 5.44 1.48 0.65
N SER A 31 6.41 2.24 1.17
CA SER A 31 7.77 2.20 0.63
C SER A 31 8.45 0.86 0.97
N PRO A 32 9.20 0.22 0.04
CA PRO A 32 9.94 -1.01 0.34
C PRO A 32 11.17 -0.72 1.20
N ARG A 33 11.50 -1.65 2.11
CA ARG A 33 12.81 -1.65 2.79
C ARG A 33 13.90 -1.95 1.77
N ARG A 34 15.06 -1.30 1.90
CA ARG A 34 16.18 -1.48 0.98
C ARG A 34 17.40 -2.04 1.69
N MET A 35 18.00 -3.07 1.11
CA MET A 35 19.25 -3.63 1.58
C MET A 35 20.42 -2.77 1.07
N CYS A 36 21.36 -2.45 1.95
CA CYS A 36 22.56 -1.70 1.55
C CYS A 36 23.50 -2.59 0.71
N PRO A 37 23.96 -2.15 -0.47
CA PRO A 37 24.85 -2.96 -1.31
C PRO A 37 26.26 -3.15 -0.71
N ARG A 38 26.68 -2.30 0.23
CA ARG A 38 28.04 -2.34 0.82
C ARG A 38 28.11 -3.11 2.14
N CYS A 39 27.20 -2.83 3.06
CA CYS A 39 27.22 -3.44 4.40
C CYS A 39 26.06 -4.42 4.64
N ARG A 40 25.14 -4.59 3.68
CA ARG A 40 23.99 -5.51 3.77
C ARG A 40 22.93 -5.17 4.83
N GLU A 41 23.00 -4.00 5.45
CA GLU A 41 21.98 -3.52 6.39
C GLU A 41 20.60 -3.38 5.72
N LEU A 42 19.54 -3.79 6.41
CA LEU A 42 18.16 -3.61 5.97
C LEU A 42 17.63 -2.25 6.41
N ASN A 43 17.72 -1.26 5.52
CA ASN A 43 17.34 0.11 5.83
C ASN A 43 15.83 0.32 5.76
N ARG A 44 15.36 1.31 6.52
CA ARG A 44 13.96 1.72 6.55
C ARG A 44 13.49 2.18 5.16
N PRO A 45 12.17 2.08 4.89
CA PRO A 45 11.62 2.61 3.67
C PRO A 45 11.90 4.12 3.53
N GLY A 46 12.27 4.56 2.33
CA GLY A 46 12.56 5.97 2.07
C GLY A 46 13.87 6.52 2.65
N ALA A 47 14.73 5.68 3.24
CA ALA A 47 16.05 6.13 3.71
C ALA A 47 16.95 6.54 2.53
N SER A 48 17.47 7.76 2.54
CA SER A 48 18.42 8.26 1.53
C SER A 48 19.84 7.72 1.72
N PHE A 49 20.21 7.40 2.97
CA PHE A 49 21.53 6.91 3.36
C PHE A 49 21.42 5.70 4.29
N CYS A 50 22.43 4.84 4.24
CA CYS A 50 22.49 3.67 5.11
C CYS A 50 22.74 4.06 6.57
N ALA A 51 21.91 3.53 7.48
CA ALA A 51 22.02 3.79 8.91
C ALA A 51 23.28 3.22 9.57
N GLN A 52 23.92 2.22 8.93
CA GLN A 52 25.15 1.59 9.44
C GLN A 52 26.41 2.18 8.82
N CYS A 53 26.48 2.29 7.49
CA CYS A 53 27.72 2.67 6.80
C CYS A 53 27.71 4.04 6.11
N GLY A 54 26.59 4.77 6.16
CA GLY A 54 26.45 6.11 5.56
C GLY A 54 26.39 6.15 4.03
N GLN A 55 26.45 5.00 3.34
CA GLN A 55 26.39 4.98 1.87
C GLN A 55 25.02 5.42 1.34
N PRO A 56 24.95 6.24 0.27
CA PRO A 56 23.68 6.57 -0.38
C PRO A 56 22.95 5.32 -0.90
N LEU A 57 21.65 5.25 -0.60
CA LEU A 57 20.72 4.19 -1.02
C LEU A 57 19.90 4.59 -2.25
N GLY A 58 20.01 5.85 -2.69
CA GLY A 58 19.46 6.35 -3.94
C GLY A 58 20.52 6.35 -5.02
N ARG A 59 20.52 5.31 -5.84
CA ARG A 59 20.99 5.37 -7.23
C ARG A 59 19.80 5.05 -8.12
#